data_AF-A0A1S8GSD7-F1
#
_entry.id   AF-A0A1S8GSD7-F1
#
_cell.length_a   1.000
_cell.length_b   1.000
_cell.length_c   1.000
_cell.angle_alpha   90.00
_cell.angle_beta   90.00
_cell.angle_gamma   90.00
#
_symmetry.space_group_name_H-M   'P 1'
#
loop_
_entity.id
_entity.type
_entity.pdbx_description
1 polymer ?
#
loop_
_entity_poly.entity_id
_entity_poly.type
_entity_poly.pdbx_seq_one_letter_code
_entity_poly.pdbx_strand_id
1 'polypeptide(L)'
;MSDRTQHDYFLKQVRARSRQPEDGRHLEENSRQGLSTRPSCSLAPKPEDGLTTGDRKFVYDNEGGDPSHQLNGYYPGGPSSGVTVGHGVDLAQHTREEFKKAVRAAKDVPEELRTRVEKVLDRIPDILFAAGHDHKGLHGQKAGKYMLSTEHSLGLSPDEVDCLSNITFNQITNKAQKRFDRNSQVPHAFDDLSEPVKTVLVDLSYVMGPNFGHPNDKQQKRDLYQELLEGEITKAADDIERYFPGIIGKQRAKNDVQVLRGDTSLLTKESGENACIAPSFVPKRSL
;
A
#
# COMPACT_ATOMS: atom_id res chain seq x y z
N MET A 1 3.71 10.40 32.07
CA MET A 1 4.65 9.42 31.50
C MET A 1 5.07 9.96 30.14
N SER A 2 6.36 10.18 29.89
CA SER A 2 6.84 10.82 28.67
C SER A 2 6.87 9.83 27.49
N ASP A 3 6.63 10.34 26.27
CA ASP A 3 6.60 9.57 25.00
C ASP A 3 7.82 8.66 24.79
N ARG A 4 8.97 9.05 25.36
CA ARG A 4 10.22 8.28 25.26
C ARG A 4 10.14 6.93 25.96
N THR A 5 9.44 6.85 27.08
CA THR A 5 9.31 5.61 27.86
C THR A 5 8.38 4.61 27.18
N GLN A 6 7.42 5.07 26.36
CA GLN A 6 6.50 4.20 25.63
C GLN A 6 7.14 3.61 24.36
N HIS A 7 7.99 4.37 23.67
CA HIS A 7 8.76 3.88 22.52
C HIS A 7 9.75 2.77 22.93
N ASP A 8 10.47 2.97 24.03
CA ASP A 8 11.40 1.96 24.58
C ASP A 8 10.68 0.69 25.08
N TYR A 9 9.43 0.82 25.56
CA TYR A 9 8.63 -0.32 25.97
C TYR A 9 8.19 -1.18 24.77
N PHE A 10 7.79 -0.54 23.67
CA PHE A 10 7.43 -1.21 22.42
C PHE A 10 8.63 -2.00 21.84
N LEU A 11 9.82 -1.37 21.76
CA LEU A 11 11.02 -2.03 21.24
C LEU A 11 11.49 -3.21 22.13
N LYS A 12 11.29 -3.14 23.45
CA LYS A 12 11.60 -4.25 24.36
C LYS A 12 10.67 -5.45 24.16
N GLN A 13 9.39 -5.24 23.88
CA GLN A 13 8.46 -6.35 23.62
C GLN A 13 8.71 -7.04 22.28
N VAL A 14 9.07 -6.29 21.24
CA VAL A 14 9.46 -6.87 19.94
C VAL A 14 10.69 -7.77 20.07
N ARG A 15 11.71 -7.35 20.83
CA ARG A 15 12.92 -8.17 21.08
C ARG A 15 12.68 -9.41 21.94
N ALA A 16 11.65 -9.40 22.80
CA ALA A 16 11.30 -10.57 23.61
C ALA A 16 10.64 -11.69 22.80
N ARG A 17 10.06 -11.39 21.62
CA ARG A 17 9.40 -12.37 20.76
C ARG A 17 10.35 -13.14 19.83
N SER A 18 11.57 -12.65 19.59
CA SER A 18 12.60 -13.33 18.77
C SER A 18 13.41 -14.40 19.53
N ARG A 19 12.96 -14.85 20.72
CA ARG A 19 13.67 -15.84 21.56
C ARG A 19 12.76 -16.96 22.05
N GLN A 20 11.96 -17.54 21.17
CA GLN A 20 11.35 -18.85 21.44
C GLN A 20 12.31 -19.96 20.97
N PRO A 21 12.59 -20.98 21.78
CA PRO A 21 13.40 -22.12 21.37
C PRO A 21 12.63 -22.98 20.36
N GLU A 22 13.25 -23.26 19.21
CA GLU A 22 12.72 -24.21 18.23
C GLU A 22 12.84 -25.64 18.78
N ASP A 23 11.71 -26.20 19.20
CA ASP A 23 11.61 -27.63 19.51
C ASP A 23 11.53 -28.40 18.18
N GLY A 24 12.67 -28.93 17.76
CA GLY A 24 12.79 -29.80 16.61
C GLY A 24 12.08 -31.13 16.83
N ARG A 25 10.98 -31.36 16.08
CA ARG A 25 10.51 -32.72 15.76
C ARG A 25 10.30 -32.85 14.26
N HIS A 26 11.18 -33.65 13.66
CA HIS A 26 11.05 -34.18 12.32
C HIS A 26 9.78 -35.02 12.20
N LEU A 27 8.94 -34.69 11.21
CA LEU A 27 8.04 -35.63 10.56
C LEU A 27 8.28 -35.52 9.05
N GLU A 28 9.08 -36.44 8.52
CA GLU A 28 9.03 -36.84 7.12
C GLU A 28 7.78 -37.69 6.92
N GLU A 29 6.89 -37.31 6.00
CA GLU A 29 6.50 -38.14 4.85
C GLU A 29 5.26 -37.61 4.12
N ASN A 30 5.36 -37.67 2.79
CA ASN A 30 4.28 -37.86 1.82
C ASN A 30 3.17 -36.81 1.74
N SER A 31 3.21 -36.00 0.68
CA SER A 31 2.32 -36.23 -0.47
C SER A 31 2.53 -35.21 -1.58
N ARG A 32 2.87 -35.74 -2.76
CA ARG A 32 2.69 -35.07 -4.06
C ARG A 32 1.21 -34.72 -4.22
N GLN A 33 0.84 -33.47 -3.96
CA GLN A 33 -0.43 -32.90 -4.37
C GLN A 33 -0.14 -31.83 -5.42
N GLY A 34 -0.89 -31.89 -6.52
CA GLY A 34 -0.67 -31.09 -7.71
C GLY A 34 -0.56 -29.61 -7.40
N LEU A 35 0.30 -28.93 -8.17
CA LEU A 35 0.39 -27.48 -8.24
C LEU A 35 -1.00 -26.93 -8.60
N SER A 36 -1.81 -26.70 -7.57
CA SER A 36 -3.00 -25.87 -7.66
C SER A 36 -2.47 -24.48 -7.98
N THR A 37 -2.60 -24.07 -9.23
CA THR A 37 -2.38 -22.70 -9.68
C THR A 37 -3.46 -21.84 -9.03
N ARG A 38 -3.27 -21.52 -7.74
CA ARG A 38 -4.15 -20.61 -7.04
C ARG A 38 -4.07 -19.26 -7.76
N PRO A 39 -5.21 -18.65 -8.11
CA PRO A 39 -5.21 -17.33 -8.73
C PRO A 39 -4.64 -16.33 -7.72
N SER A 40 -3.42 -15.88 -7.98
CA SER A 40 -2.77 -14.81 -7.20
C SER A 40 -3.34 -13.46 -7.64
N CYS A 41 -3.48 -12.55 -6.68
CA CYS A 41 -3.79 -11.15 -6.98
C CYS A 41 -2.59 -10.40 -7.63
N SER A 42 -1.47 -11.10 -7.90
CA SER A 42 -0.30 -10.56 -8.59
C SER A 42 -0.53 -10.28 -10.08
N LEU A 43 -1.73 -10.55 -10.60
CA LEU A 43 -2.20 -9.88 -11.81
C LEU A 43 -2.34 -8.40 -11.44
N ALA A 44 -1.21 -7.68 -11.49
CA ALA A 44 -1.24 -6.23 -11.54
C ALA A 44 -2.27 -5.88 -12.62
N PRO A 45 -3.28 -5.04 -12.32
CA PRO A 45 -4.14 -4.54 -13.36
C PRO A 45 -3.22 -4.03 -14.45
N LYS A 46 -3.27 -4.64 -15.64
CA LYS A 46 -2.88 -3.88 -16.81
C LYS A 46 -3.87 -2.72 -16.80
N PRO A 47 -3.40 -1.47 -16.67
CA PRO A 47 -4.28 -0.32 -16.80
C PRO A 47 -5.08 -0.56 -18.08
N GLU A 48 -6.42 -0.46 -18.04
CA GLU A 48 -7.27 -0.74 -19.21
C GLU A 48 -6.82 0.07 -20.45
N ASP A 49 -6.04 1.14 -20.23
CA ASP A 49 -5.50 2.06 -21.23
C ASP A 49 -3.96 2.03 -21.40
N GLY A 50 -3.23 1.11 -20.76
CA GLY A 50 -1.76 1.03 -20.85
C GLY A 50 -0.99 2.16 -20.14
N LEU A 51 -1.66 2.94 -19.29
CA LEU A 51 -1.11 4.06 -18.53
C LEU A 51 -0.28 3.60 -17.34
N THR A 52 1.03 3.87 -17.33
CA THR A 52 1.86 3.52 -16.16
C THR A 52 1.54 4.43 -14.97
N THR A 53 1.01 3.82 -13.91
CA THR A 53 0.45 4.49 -12.72
C THR A 53 1.49 4.74 -11.61
N GLY A 54 2.79 4.77 -11.92
CA GLY A 54 3.86 4.71 -10.93
C GLY A 54 4.15 3.28 -10.46
N ASP A 55 5.35 3.07 -9.94
CA ASP A 55 5.81 1.76 -9.47
C ASP A 55 5.20 1.40 -8.11
N ARG A 56 4.22 0.51 -8.13
CA ARG A 56 3.55 0.00 -6.93
C ARG A 56 4.50 -0.70 -5.96
N LYS A 57 5.44 -1.51 -6.46
CA LYS A 57 6.34 -2.27 -5.61
C LYS A 57 7.26 -1.31 -4.85
N PHE A 58 7.75 -0.26 -5.51
CA PHE A 58 8.52 0.79 -4.86
C PHE A 58 7.76 1.40 -3.67
N VAL A 59 6.48 1.77 -3.87
CA VAL A 59 5.64 2.31 -2.80
C VAL A 59 5.45 1.31 -1.65
N TYR A 60 5.24 0.04 -1.98
CA TYR A 60 5.07 -1.03 -0.98
C TYR A 60 6.35 -1.33 -0.20
N ASP A 61 7.50 -1.31 -0.86
CA ASP A 61 8.81 -1.47 -0.22
C ASP A 61 9.08 -0.29 0.75
N ASN A 62 8.67 0.92 0.37
CA ASN A 62 8.77 2.12 1.20
C ASN A 62 7.84 2.11 2.43
N GLU A 63 6.70 1.40 2.38
CA GLU A 63 5.83 1.19 3.55
C GLU A 63 6.49 0.31 4.63
N GLY A 64 7.54 -0.44 4.27
CA GLY A 64 8.44 -1.08 5.24
C GLY A 64 7.78 -2.14 6.14
N GLY A 65 6.69 -2.75 5.69
CA GLY A 65 5.97 -3.75 6.49
C GLY A 65 6.67 -5.10 6.52
N ASP A 66 6.87 -5.67 7.71
CA ASP A 66 7.09 -7.10 7.89
C ASP A 66 5.90 -7.87 7.30
N PRO A 67 6.09 -8.77 6.32
CA PRO A 67 5.00 -9.53 5.70
C PRO A 67 4.11 -10.26 6.72
N SER A 68 4.63 -10.62 7.89
CA SER A 68 3.85 -11.25 8.96
C SER A 68 2.89 -10.30 9.68
N HIS A 69 3.23 -9.00 9.77
CA HIS A 69 2.36 -7.96 10.31
C HIS A 69 1.25 -7.56 9.32
N GLN A 70 1.50 -7.73 8.02
CA GLN A 70 0.56 -7.40 6.96
C GLN A 70 -0.70 -8.28 6.99
N LEU A 71 -0.58 -9.55 7.40
CA LEU A 71 -1.67 -10.54 7.43
C LEU A 71 -2.60 -10.40 8.64
N ASN A 72 -2.07 -9.95 9.77
CA ASN A 72 -2.80 -9.95 11.04
C ASN A 72 -3.36 -8.58 11.41
N GLY A 73 -3.01 -7.55 10.64
CA GLY A 73 -3.17 -6.17 11.03
C GLY A 73 -2.06 -5.70 11.97
N TYR A 74 -1.80 -4.40 11.96
CA TYR A 74 -0.85 -3.74 12.84
C TYR A 74 -1.28 -2.31 13.12
N TYR A 75 -0.61 -1.65 14.06
CA TYR A 75 -0.80 -0.23 14.34
C TYR A 75 0.52 0.50 14.08
N PRO A 76 0.61 1.36 13.05
CA PRO A 76 1.86 2.02 12.66
C PRO A 76 2.31 3.11 13.64
N GLY A 77 1.46 3.46 14.62
CA GLY A 77 1.73 4.55 15.57
C GLY A 77 1.15 5.89 15.12
N GLY A 78 0.97 6.80 16.07
CA GLY A 78 0.46 8.16 15.83
C GLY A 78 -1.03 8.36 16.13
N PRO A 79 -1.44 9.57 16.55
CA PRO A 79 -2.81 9.83 17.01
C PRO A 79 -3.88 9.73 15.92
N SER A 80 -3.50 9.90 14.65
CA SER A 80 -4.39 9.85 13.49
C SER A 80 -4.51 8.48 12.84
N SER A 81 -3.63 7.55 13.19
CA SER A 81 -3.52 6.24 12.53
C SER A 81 -4.49 5.24 13.12
N GLY A 82 -5.11 4.42 12.27
CA GLY A 82 -5.95 3.29 12.69
C GLY A 82 -5.25 1.94 12.68
N VAL A 83 -6.06 0.89 12.70
CA VAL A 83 -5.58 -0.47 12.43
C VAL A 83 -5.32 -0.61 10.94
N THR A 84 -4.10 -1.02 10.60
CA THR A 84 -3.60 -1.08 9.24
C THR A 84 -3.38 -2.53 8.83
N VAL A 85 -3.70 -2.87 7.58
CA VAL A 85 -3.42 -4.18 6.99
C VAL A 85 -2.58 -4.02 5.73
N GLY A 86 -1.90 -5.08 5.31
CA GLY A 86 -1.13 -5.04 4.07
C GLY A 86 -0.10 -3.92 4.00
N HIS A 87 0.02 -3.34 2.82
CA HIS A 87 0.97 -2.28 2.54
C HIS A 87 0.39 -0.90 2.92
N GLY A 88 0.02 -0.70 4.19
CA GLY A 88 -0.43 0.62 4.65
C GLY A 88 -1.94 0.89 4.52
N VAL A 89 -2.78 -0.13 4.37
CA VAL A 89 -4.24 0.04 4.28
C VAL A 89 -4.84 0.35 5.66
N ASP A 90 -4.97 1.63 6.01
CA ASP A 90 -5.57 2.09 7.27
C ASP A 90 -7.11 1.98 7.23
N LEU A 91 -7.65 0.97 7.92
CA LEU A 91 -9.09 0.69 7.95
C LEU A 91 -9.89 1.88 8.51
N ALA A 92 -9.32 2.70 9.39
CA ALA A 92 -10.03 3.80 10.03
C ALA A 92 -10.32 4.98 9.09
N GLN A 93 -9.68 5.04 7.92
CA GLN A 93 -9.88 6.08 6.89
C GLN A 93 -10.97 5.72 5.88
N HIS A 94 -11.51 4.50 5.95
CA HIS A 94 -12.43 3.98 4.94
C HIS A 94 -13.64 3.35 5.62
N THR A 95 -14.80 3.50 5.00
CA THR A 95 -15.98 2.71 5.39
C THR A 95 -15.85 1.30 4.80
N ARG A 96 -16.45 0.30 5.47
CA ARG A 96 -16.48 -1.07 4.95
C ARG A 96 -17.10 -1.13 3.55
N GLU A 97 -18.18 -0.39 3.33
CA GLU A 97 -18.89 -0.38 2.05
C GLU A 97 -18.10 0.31 0.93
N GLU A 98 -17.27 1.32 1.23
CA GLU A 98 -16.32 1.87 0.25
C GLU A 98 -15.32 0.81 -0.23
N PHE A 99 -14.77 0.01 0.69
CA PHE A 99 -13.88 -1.09 0.31
C PHE A 99 -14.60 -2.13 -0.54
N LYS A 100 -15.77 -2.62 -0.11
CA LYS A 100 -16.53 -3.60 -0.89
C LYS A 100 -16.88 -3.08 -2.28
N LYS A 101 -17.32 -1.82 -2.39
CA LYS A 101 -17.60 -1.20 -3.69
C LYS A 101 -16.37 -1.19 -4.58
N ALA A 102 -15.20 -0.90 -4.02
CA ALA A 102 -13.94 -0.91 -4.76
C ALA A 102 -13.51 -2.32 -5.17
N VAL A 103 -13.66 -3.31 -4.27
CA VAL A 103 -13.43 -4.73 -4.58
C VAL A 103 -14.31 -5.17 -5.74
N ARG A 104 -15.61 -4.86 -5.71
CA ARG A 104 -16.55 -5.21 -6.81
C ARG A 104 -16.16 -4.57 -8.13
N ALA A 105 -15.67 -3.34 -8.10
CA ALA A 105 -15.29 -2.58 -9.29
C ALA A 105 -13.95 -3.03 -9.90
N ALA A 106 -13.11 -3.78 -9.17
CA ALA A 106 -11.82 -4.28 -9.63
C ALA A 106 -11.99 -5.47 -10.59
N LYS A 107 -12.32 -5.20 -11.85
CA LYS A 107 -12.62 -6.21 -12.89
C LYS A 107 -11.44 -7.13 -13.21
N ASP A 108 -10.23 -6.65 -12.95
CA ASP A 108 -8.95 -7.35 -13.08
C ASP A 108 -8.75 -8.42 -11.99
N VAL A 109 -9.49 -8.32 -10.87
CA VAL A 109 -9.45 -9.30 -9.79
C VAL A 109 -10.44 -10.45 -10.09
N PRO A 110 -9.99 -11.72 -10.05
CA PRO A 110 -10.87 -12.88 -10.22
C PRO A 110 -12.09 -12.82 -9.31
N GLU A 111 -13.28 -13.14 -9.84
CA GLU A 111 -14.56 -13.09 -9.10
C GLU A 111 -14.51 -13.89 -7.79
N GLU A 112 -13.85 -15.05 -7.80
CA GLU A 112 -13.65 -15.86 -6.60
C GLU A 112 -12.89 -15.08 -5.52
N LEU A 113 -11.79 -14.42 -5.87
CA LEU A 113 -10.98 -13.63 -4.95
C LEU A 113 -11.76 -12.41 -4.44
N ARG A 114 -12.49 -11.70 -5.32
CA ARG A 114 -13.37 -10.59 -4.90
C ARG A 114 -14.40 -11.04 -3.86
N THR A 115 -15.05 -12.18 -4.10
CA THR A 115 -16.01 -12.76 -3.17
C THR A 115 -15.37 -13.13 -1.83
N ARG A 116 -14.15 -13.69 -1.81
CA ARG A 116 -13.43 -14.00 -0.57
C ARG A 116 -13.09 -12.74 0.22
N VAL A 117 -12.54 -11.72 -0.45
CA VAL A 117 -12.17 -10.44 0.17
C VAL A 117 -13.39 -9.76 0.78
N GLU A 118 -14.54 -9.73 0.08
CA GLU A 118 -15.79 -9.20 0.65
C GLU A 118 -16.21 -9.93 1.93
N LYS A 119 -16.16 -11.26 1.94
CA LYS A 119 -16.45 -12.05 3.14
C LYS A 119 -15.46 -11.78 4.27
N VAL A 120 -14.21 -11.46 3.96
CA VAL A 120 -13.24 -11.07 4.99
C VAL A 120 -13.60 -9.70 5.56
N LEU A 121 -13.90 -8.72 4.71
CA LEU A 121 -14.33 -7.39 5.13
C LEU A 121 -15.56 -7.43 6.05
N ASP A 122 -16.49 -8.37 5.81
CA ASP A 122 -17.66 -8.61 6.67
C ASP A 122 -17.32 -9.19 8.05
N ARG A 123 -16.21 -9.90 8.18
CA ARG A 123 -15.75 -10.48 9.46
C ARG A 123 -14.93 -9.50 10.30
N ILE A 124 -14.33 -8.50 9.66
CA ILE A 124 -13.54 -7.48 10.36
C ILE A 124 -14.51 -6.61 11.20
N PRO A 125 -14.25 -6.40 12.51
CA PRO A 125 -15.14 -5.63 13.38
C PRO A 125 -15.39 -4.21 12.89
N ASP A 126 -16.66 -3.78 12.92
CA ASP A 126 -17.10 -2.45 12.45
C ASP A 126 -16.33 -1.28 13.07
N ILE A 127 -15.95 -1.42 14.34
CA ILE A 127 -15.21 -0.38 15.07
C ILE A 127 -13.89 -0.01 14.40
N LEU A 128 -13.31 -0.89 13.56
CA LEU A 128 -12.06 -0.63 12.85
C LEU A 128 -12.25 0.25 11.61
N PHE A 129 -13.47 0.33 11.07
CA PHE A 129 -13.80 1.13 9.91
C PHE A 129 -14.36 2.50 10.28
N ALA A 130 -14.28 3.45 9.35
CA ALA A 130 -15.04 4.68 9.42
C ALA A 130 -16.55 4.39 9.42
N ALA A 131 -17.31 5.03 10.30
CA ALA A 131 -18.78 4.89 10.35
C ALA A 131 -19.50 5.75 9.29
N GLY A 132 -18.76 6.59 8.56
CA GLY A 132 -19.23 7.50 7.53
C GLY A 132 -18.15 8.50 7.15
N HIS A 133 -18.44 9.42 6.23
CA HIS A 133 -17.43 10.38 5.74
C HIS A 133 -16.83 11.29 6.83
N ASP A 134 -17.60 11.61 7.89
CA ASP A 134 -17.16 12.46 8.99
C ASP A 134 -16.73 11.68 10.25
N HIS A 135 -16.82 10.36 10.22
CA HIS A 135 -16.54 9.50 11.39
C HIS A 135 -15.35 8.61 11.12
N LYS A 136 -14.27 8.82 11.89
CA LYS A 136 -13.11 7.92 11.86
C LYS A 136 -13.40 6.62 12.59
N GLY A 137 -12.82 5.54 12.08
CA GLY A 137 -12.75 4.28 12.82
C GLY A 137 -11.86 4.37 14.06
N LEU A 138 -11.52 3.21 14.61
CA LEU A 138 -10.62 3.11 15.74
C LEU A 138 -9.26 3.70 15.40
N HIS A 139 -8.81 4.72 16.14
CA HIS A 139 -7.57 5.46 15.87
C HIS A 139 -6.72 5.66 17.13
N GLY A 140 -5.46 6.04 16.91
CA GLY A 140 -4.51 6.44 17.93
C GLY A 140 -4.31 5.37 19.00
N GLN A 141 -4.26 5.80 20.27
CA GLN A 141 -4.04 4.89 21.39
C GLN A 141 -5.08 3.77 21.50
N LYS A 142 -6.32 3.98 21.02
CA LYS A 142 -7.34 2.94 21.04
C LYS A 142 -7.06 1.85 20.00
N ALA A 143 -6.62 2.24 18.80
CA ALA A 143 -6.18 1.28 17.78
C ALA A 143 -4.96 0.48 18.25
N GLY A 144 -3.97 1.18 18.85
CA GLY A 144 -2.81 0.51 19.44
C GLY A 144 -3.18 -0.48 20.54
N LYS A 145 -4.10 -0.12 21.46
CA LYS A 145 -4.60 -1.05 22.50
C LYS A 145 -5.31 -2.25 21.91
N TYR A 146 -6.13 -2.05 20.89
CA TYR A 146 -6.82 -3.12 20.19
C TYR A 146 -5.83 -4.10 19.54
N MET A 147 -4.80 -3.61 18.86
CA MET A 147 -3.79 -4.51 18.27
C MET A 147 -2.91 -5.22 19.31
N LEU A 148 -2.84 -4.70 20.54
CA LEU A 148 -2.08 -5.32 21.63
C LEU A 148 -2.88 -6.38 22.41
N SER A 149 -4.21 -6.38 22.37
CA SER A 149 -4.97 -7.50 22.91
C SER A 149 -4.77 -8.72 22.03
N THR A 150 -4.27 -9.81 22.61
CA THR A 150 -3.79 -11.03 21.93
C THR A 150 -4.86 -11.82 21.16
N GLU A 151 -6.06 -11.26 21.03
CA GLU A 151 -7.26 -11.92 20.48
C GLU A 151 -7.63 -11.41 19.08
N HIS A 152 -6.94 -10.41 18.55
CA HIS A 152 -7.35 -9.73 17.31
C HIS A 152 -6.37 -9.95 16.17
N SER A 153 -6.23 -11.21 15.74
CA SER A 153 -5.74 -11.49 14.38
C SER A 153 -6.92 -11.32 13.42
N LEU A 154 -6.71 -10.54 12.35
CA LEU A 154 -7.71 -10.41 11.28
C LEU A 154 -7.75 -11.64 10.35
N GLY A 155 -6.74 -12.52 10.43
CA GLY A 155 -6.70 -13.79 9.71
C GLY A 155 -6.76 -13.65 8.18
N LEU A 156 -6.16 -12.58 7.63
CA LEU A 156 -6.10 -12.38 6.19
C LEU A 156 -5.07 -13.32 5.57
N SER A 157 -5.40 -13.91 4.43
CA SER A 157 -4.43 -14.60 3.58
C SER A 157 -3.58 -13.60 2.78
N PRO A 158 -2.40 -14.01 2.29
CA PRO A 158 -1.56 -13.17 1.44
C PRO A 158 -2.30 -12.59 0.23
N ASP A 159 -3.07 -13.43 -0.50
CA ASP A 159 -3.82 -12.97 -1.68
C ASP A 159 -4.88 -11.91 -1.34
N GLU A 160 -5.49 -11.99 -0.16
CA GLU A 160 -6.48 -11.01 0.30
C GLU A 160 -5.82 -9.69 0.70
N VAL A 161 -4.65 -9.77 1.35
CA VAL A 161 -3.83 -8.61 1.68
C VAL A 161 -3.36 -7.88 0.44
N ASP A 162 -2.85 -8.63 -0.55
CA ASP A 162 -2.39 -8.07 -1.82
C ASP A 162 -3.56 -7.39 -2.55
N CYS A 163 -4.73 -8.04 -2.57
CA CYS A 163 -5.93 -7.47 -3.18
C CYS A 163 -6.34 -6.14 -2.53
N LEU A 164 -6.43 -6.09 -1.21
CA LEU A 164 -6.78 -4.87 -0.47
C LEU A 164 -5.73 -3.76 -0.66
N SER A 165 -4.45 -4.13 -0.67
CA SER A 165 -3.35 -3.20 -0.90
C SER A 165 -3.43 -2.62 -2.32
N ASN A 166 -3.68 -3.46 -3.32
CA ASN A 166 -3.79 -3.07 -4.73
C ASN A 166 -4.96 -2.11 -4.95
N ILE A 167 -6.11 -2.41 -4.35
CA ILE A 167 -7.30 -1.56 -4.44
C ILE A 167 -7.01 -0.18 -3.84
N THR A 168 -6.40 -0.14 -2.65
CA THR A 168 -6.05 1.11 -1.96
C THR A 168 -5.05 1.93 -2.76
N PHE A 169 -4.00 1.28 -3.27
CA PHE A 169 -3.01 1.89 -4.16
C PHE A 169 -3.68 2.52 -5.38
N ASN A 170 -4.48 1.76 -6.12
CA ASN A 170 -5.18 2.27 -7.31
C ASN A 170 -6.10 3.45 -6.99
N GLN A 171 -6.78 3.44 -5.84
CA GLN A 171 -7.61 4.57 -5.43
C GLN A 171 -6.78 5.83 -5.14
N ILE A 172 -5.66 5.68 -4.45
CA ILE A 172 -4.75 6.80 -4.12
C ILE A 172 -4.14 7.34 -5.41
N THR A 173 -3.64 6.48 -6.28
CA THR A 173 -3.07 6.88 -7.57
C THR A 173 -4.09 7.61 -8.43
N ASN A 174 -5.30 7.08 -8.57
CA ASN A 174 -6.37 7.75 -9.32
C ASN A 174 -6.72 9.13 -8.75
N LYS A 175 -6.67 9.31 -7.43
CA LYS A 175 -6.90 10.61 -6.80
C LYS A 175 -5.71 11.56 -7.03
N ALA A 176 -4.48 11.06 -6.93
CA ALA A 176 -3.26 11.81 -7.19
C ALA A 176 -3.21 12.31 -8.64
N GLN A 177 -3.49 11.44 -9.61
CA GLN A 177 -3.63 11.77 -11.03
C GLN A 177 -4.70 12.84 -11.24
N LYS A 178 -5.94 12.61 -10.80
CA LYS A 178 -7.02 13.61 -10.92
C LYS A 178 -6.68 14.95 -10.28
N ARG A 179 -5.89 14.94 -9.20
CA ARG A 179 -5.45 16.16 -8.53
C ARG A 179 -4.42 16.90 -9.38
N PHE A 180 -3.44 16.18 -9.92
CA PHE A 180 -2.44 16.70 -10.85
C PHE A 180 -3.12 17.31 -12.10
N ASP A 181 -3.99 16.54 -12.77
CA ASP A 181 -4.65 16.96 -14.02
C ASP A 181 -5.61 18.13 -13.85
N ARG A 182 -6.10 18.38 -12.63
CA ARG A 182 -6.94 19.56 -12.32
C ARG A 182 -6.14 20.84 -12.22
N ASN A 183 -4.81 20.78 -12.10
CA ASN A 183 -4.00 21.98 -12.03
C ASN A 183 -3.80 22.56 -13.44
N SER A 184 -4.65 23.52 -13.81
CA SER A 184 -4.63 24.17 -15.12
C SER A 184 -3.35 24.96 -15.43
N GLN A 185 -2.44 25.11 -14.47
CA GLN A 185 -1.16 25.79 -14.65
C GLN A 185 -0.09 24.88 -15.25
N VAL A 186 -0.31 23.56 -15.24
CA VAL A 186 0.65 22.58 -15.77
C VAL A 186 0.29 22.27 -17.22
N PRO A 187 1.22 22.41 -18.18
CA PRO A 187 0.93 22.18 -19.59
C PRO A 187 0.86 20.69 -19.97
N HIS A 188 1.10 19.79 -19.02
CA HIS A 188 1.22 18.34 -19.21
C HIS A 188 0.17 17.62 -18.37
N ALA A 189 -0.35 16.51 -18.89
CA ALA A 189 -1.16 15.59 -18.10
C ALA A 189 -0.26 14.75 -17.19
N PHE A 190 -0.83 14.14 -16.14
CA PHE A 190 -0.10 13.23 -15.26
C PHE A 190 0.60 12.12 -16.04
N ASP A 191 -0.04 11.61 -17.09
CA ASP A 191 0.47 10.51 -17.89
C ASP A 191 1.71 10.89 -18.72
N ASP A 192 1.91 12.19 -18.99
CA ASP A 192 3.08 12.73 -19.71
C ASP A 192 4.34 12.82 -18.81
N LEU A 193 4.19 12.64 -17.50
CA LEU A 193 5.31 12.64 -16.56
C LEU A 193 6.20 11.41 -16.76
N SER A 194 7.49 11.56 -16.44
CA SER A 194 8.40 10.41 -16.39
C SER A 194 8.02 9.45 -15.26
N GLU A 195 8.30 8.16 -15.44
CA GLU A 195 7.98 7.13 -14.44
C GLU A 195 8.55 7.42 -13.04
N PRO A 196 9.79 7.94 -12.89
CA PRO A 196 10.30 8.35 -11.58
C PRO A 196 9.42 9.41 -10.90
N VAL A 197 8.95 10.41 -11.65
CA VAL A 197 8.11 11.50 -11.11
C VAL A 197 6.73 10.98 -10.73
N LYS A 198 6.11 10.16 -11.59
CA LYS A 198 4.82 9.50 -11.29
C LYS A 198 4.92 8.67 -10.01
N THR A 199 5.96 7.85 -9.91
CA THR A 199 6.20 6.98 -8.75
C THR A 199 6.32 7.80 -7.47
N VAL A 200 7.16 8.84 -7.45
CA VAL A 200 7.36 9.66 -6.25
C VAL A 200 6.12 10.49 -5.91
N LEU A 201 5.38 11.01 -6.91
CA LEU A 201 4.13 11.72 -6.65
C LEU A 201 3.08 10.80 -6.00
N VAL A 202 2.98 9.56 -6.47
CA VAL A 202 2.10 8.54 -5.91
C VAL A 202 2.56 8.14 -4.50
N ASP A 203 3.86 7.92 -4.28
CA ASP A 203 4.42 7.59 -2.96
C ASP A 203 4.12 8.69 -1.92
N LEU A 204 4.38 9.95 -2.28
CA LEU A 204 4.09 11.10 -1.43
C LEU A 204 2.59 11.24 -1.16
N SER A 205 1.74 10.99 -2.15
CA SER A 205 0.28 10.98 -2.00
C SER A 205 -0.19 9.81 -1.13
N TYR A 206 0.52 8.69 -1.13
CA TYR A 206 0.23 7.53 -0.30
C TYR A 206 0.46 7.84 1.18
N VAL A 207 1.63 8.39 1.52
CA VAL A 207 2.00 8.67 2.91
C VAL A 207 1.42 9.98 3.46
N MET A 208 1.24 11.01 2.62
CA MET A 208 0.71 12.31 3.06
C MET A 208 -0.79 12.48 2.79
N GLY A 209 -1.39 11.54 2.08
CA GLY A 209 -2.79 11.57 1.66
C GLY A 209 -2.99 12.11 0.24
N PRO A 210 -4.10 11.73 -0.42
CA PRO A 210 -4.34 11.97 -1.84
C PRO A 210 -4.57 13.45 -2.22
N ASN A 211 -4.65 14.33 -1.23
CA ASN A 211 -4.76 15.77 -1.41
C ASN A 211 -3.41 16.48 -1.23
N PHE A 212 -2.28 15.77 -1.26
CA PHE A 212 -0.95 16.38 -1.24
C PHE A 212 -0.85 17.54 -2.23
N GLY A 213 -0.36 18.69 -1.76
CA GLY A 213 -0.35 19.94 -2.53
C GLY A 213 -1.67 20.72 -2.45
N HIS A 214 -2.48 20.48 -1.41
CA HIS A 214 -3.69 21.28 -1.17
C HIS A 214 -3.30 22.70 -0.73
N PRO A 215 -4.06 23.76 -1.08
CA PRO A 215 -3.81 25.11 -0.58
C PRO A 215 -3.73 25.23 0.94
N ASN A 216 -4.35 24.30 1.68
CA ASN A 216 -4.33 24.26 3.14
C ASN A 216 -3.15 23.47 3.73
N ASP A 217 -2.32 22.84 2.91
CA ASP A 217 -1.12 22.17 3.38
C ASP A 217 -0.09 23.17 3.91
N LYS A 218 0.91 22.69 4.66
CA LYS A 218 2.07 23.52 5.03
C LYS A 218 2.79 24.01 3.77
N GLN A 219 3.38 25.19 3.82
CA GLN A 219 4.07 25.81 2.68
C GLN A 219 5.06 24.85 2.02
N GLN A 220 5.87 24.13 2.81
CA GLN A 220 6.86 23.17 2.28
C GLN A 220 6.24 22.06 1.41
N LYS A 221 5.03 21.59 1.76
CA LYS A 221 4.33 20.57 0.96
C LYS A 221 3.80 21.16 -0.35
N ARG A 222 3.33 22.41 -0.31
CA ARG A 222 2.86 23.11 -1.51
C ARG A 222 4.02 23.39 -2.46
N ASP A 223 5.15 23.84 -1.92
CA ASP A 223 6.37 24.10 -2.69
C ASP A 223 6.87 22.83 -3.37
N LEU A 224 7.03 21.73 -2.62
CA LEU A 224 7.43 20.44 -3.19
C LEU A 224 6.45 19.97 -4.28
N TYR A 225 5.14 20.09 -4.04
CA TYR A 225 4.16 19.72 -5.05
C TYR A 225 4.33 20.56 -6.31
N GLN A 226 4.45 21.89 -6.17
CA GLN A 226 4.65 22.80 -7.29
C GLN A 226 5.95 22.51 -8.06
N GLU A 227 7.04 22.17 -7.39
CA GLU A 227 8.30 21.79 -8.04
C GLU A 227 8.16 20.53 -8.89
N LEU A 228 7.41 19.53 -8.41
CA LEU A 228 7.10 18.33 -9.18
C LEU A 228 6.20 18.66 -10.40
N LEU A 229 5.28 19.62 -10.25
CA LEU A 229 4.43 20.09 -11.36
C LEU A 229 5.21 20.84 -12.44
N GLU A 230 6.19 21.65 -12.04
CA GLU A 230 7.00 22.48 -12.93
C GLU A 230 8.16 21.71 -13.57
N GLY A 231 8.38 20.44 -13.16
CA GLY A 231 9.50 19.63 -13.63
C GLY A 231 10.85 20.04 -13.03
N GLU A 232 10.85 20.77 -11.91
CA GLU A 232 12.04 21.19 -11.16
C GLU A 232 12.59 20.03 -10.30
N ILE A 233 12.91 18.91 -10.94
CA ILE A 233 13.17 17.61 -10.29
C ILE A 233 14.34 17.67 -9.29
N THR A 234 15.40 18.40 -9.63
CA THR A 234 16.55 18.58 -8.73
C THR A 234 16.14 19.31 -7.45
N LYS A 235 15.32 20.36 -7.59
CA LYS A 235 14.84 21.16 -6.45
C LYS A 235 13.90 20.34 -5.57
N ALA A 236 12.97 19.61 -6.19
CA ALA A 236 12.08 18.69 -5.49
C ALA A 236 12.86 17.62 -4.70
N ALA A 237 13.91 17.04 -5.30
CA ALA A 237 14.76 16.07 -4.61
C ALA A 237 15.50 16.70 -3.42
N ASP A 238 16.06 17.90 -3.58
CA ASP A 238 16.75 18.60 -2.49
C ASP A 238 15.80 18.96 -1.34
N ASP A 239 14.56 19.36 -1.64
CA ASP A 239 13.53 19.65 -0.66
C ASP A 239 13.06 18.40 0.08
N ILE A 240 12.85 17.28 -0.62
CA ILE A 240 12.57 15.96 0.01
C ILE A 240 13.71 15.58 0.95
N GLU A 241 14.96 15.68 0.51
CA GLU A 241 16.14 15.32 1.31
C GLU A 241 16.24 16.18 2.58
N ARG A 242 15.90 17.47 2.48
CA ARG A 242 16.07 18.44 3.56
C ARG A 242 14.93 18.45 4.57
N TYR A 243 13.68 18.43 4.12
CA TYR A 243 12.53 18.77 4.96
C TYR A 243 11.63 17.58 5.31
N PHE A 244 11.61 16.56 4.46
CA PHE A 244 10.69 15.44 4.57
C PHE A 244 11.18 14.22 5.36
N PRO A 245 12.46 14.03 5.74
CA PRO A 245 12.86 12.85 6.53
C PRO A 245 12.16 12.74 7.89
N GLY A 246 11.73 13.87 8.47
CA GLY A 246 10.94 13.92 9.71
C GLY A 246 9.43 13.78 9.51
N ILE A 247 8.95 13.78 8.26
CA ILE A 247 7.53 13.68 7.89
C ILE A 247 7.23 12.26 7.39
N ILE A 248 8.02 11.78 6.43
CA ILE A 248 7.78 10.49 5.74
C ILE A 248 8.78 9.40 6.12
N GLY A 249 9.76 9.74 6.97
CA GLY A 249 10.83 8.85 7.39
C GLY A 249 12.08 8.98 6.52
N LYS A 250 13.25 8.82 7.15
CA LYS A 250 14.57 9.02 6.51
C LYS A 250 14.82 8.09 5.32
N GLN A 251 14.47 6.81 5.46
CA GLN A 251 14.76 5.83 4.42
C GLN A 251 13.88 6.07 3.18
N ARG A 252 12.58 6.33 3.37
CA ARG A 252 11.67 6.68 2.28
C ARG A 252 12.11 7.94 1.56
N ALA A 253 12.37 9.03 2.30
CA ALA A 253 12.86 10.27 1.70
C ALA A 253 14.14 10.05 0.88
N LYS A 254 15.06 9.20 1.35
CA LYS A 254 16.26 8.82 0.59
C LYS A 254 15.90 8.07 -0.70
N ASN A 255 14.99 7.10 -0.63
CA ASN A 255 14.57 6.31 -1.80
C ASN A 255 13.91 7.20 -2.86
N ASP A 256 13.01 8.11 -2.46
CA ASP A 256 12.35 9.06 -3.36
C ASP A 256 13.37 9.96 -4.07
N VAL A 257 14.35 10.48 -3.31
CA VAL A 257 15.44 11.30 -3.84
C VAL A 257 16.30 10.54 -4.85
N GLN A 258 16.62 9.27 -4.57
CA GLN A 258 17.38 8.43 -5.50
C GLN A 258 16.62 8.22 -6.81
N VAL A 259 15.32 7.92 -6.74
CA VAL A 259 14.46 7.76 -7.91
C VAL A 259 14.38 9.06 -8.72
N LEU A 260 14.13 10.21 -8.08
CA LEU A 260 14.11 11.51 -8.77
C LEU A 260 15.47 11.87 -9.42
N ARG A 261 16.58 11.49 -8.79
CA ARG A 261 17.93 11.68 -9.33
C ARG A 261 18.33 10.64 -10.40
N GLY A 262 17.39 9.79 -10.84
CA GLY A 262 17.56 8.88 -11.96
C GLY A 262 18.04 7.47 -11.60
N ASP A 263 18.12 7.13 -10.32
CA ASP A 263 18.39 5.75 -9.89
C ASP A 263 17.15 4.88 -10.07
N THR A 264 16.98 4.39 -11.29
CA THR A 264 15.89 3.48 -11.66
C THR A 264 16.09 2.05 -11.18
N SER A 265 17.20 1.73 -10.49
CA SER A 265 17.41 0.38 -9.95
C SER A 265 16.46 0.03 -8.81
N LEU A 266 15.89 1.05 -8.16
CA LEU A 266 14.85 0.92 -7.15
C LEU A 266 13.45 0.72 -7.76
N LEU A 267 13.31 0.97 -9.06
CA LEU A 267 12.09 0.69 -9.79
C LEU A 267 12.14 -0.74 -10.34
N THR A 268 11.07 -1.47 -10.12
CA THR A 268 10.77 -2.73 -10.77
C THR A 268 10.74 -2.50 -12.26
N LYS A 269 11.72 -3.05 -12.96
CA LYS A 269 11.57 -3.37 -14.36
C LYS A 269 10.56 -4.50 -14.42
N GLU A 270 9.26 -4.19 -14.50
CA GLU A 270 8.31 -5.15 -15.05
C GLU A 270 8.69 -5.32 -16.54
N SER A 271 9.76 -6.06 -16.81
CA SER A 271 9.96 -6.66 -18.11
C SER A 271 8.70 -7.48 -18.37
N GLY A 272 8.04 -7.27 -19.52
CA GLY A 272 6.78 -7.89 -19.89
C GLY A 272 6.80 -9.42 -20.03
N GLU A 273 7.65 -10.13 -19.29
CA GLU A 273 7.83 -11.57 -19.32
C GLU A 273 6.79 -12.35 -18.49
N ASN A 274 5.96 -11.66 -17.70
CA ASN A 274 4.76 -12.24 -17.09
C ASN A 274 3.47 -11.90 -17.88
N ALA A 275 3.58 -11.56 -19.17
CA ALA A 275 2.44 -11.67 -20.06
C ALA A 275 2.07 -13.17 -20.15
N CYS A 276 1.00 -13.55 -19.44
CA CYS A 276 0.42 -14.88 -19.43
C CYS A 276 0.61 -15.61 -20.76
N ILE A 277 1.42 -16.67 -20.76
CA ILE A 277 1.30 -17.72 -21.77
C ILE A 277 -0.13 -18.23 -21.62
N ALA A 278 -1.04 -17.77 -22.48
CA ALA A 278 -2.37 -18.32 -22.56
C ALA A 278 -2.22 -19.84 -22.72
N PRO A 279 -2.94 -20.67 -21.94
CA PRO A 279 -2.91 -22.10 -22.15
C PRO A 279 -3.25 -22.36 -23.61
N SER A 280 -2.32 -22.97 -24.33
CA SER A 280 -2.48 -23.33 -25.72
C SER A 280 -3.78 -24.11 -25.86
N PHE A 281 -4.69 -23.54 -26.66
CA PHE A 281 -5.98 -24.12 -26.98
C PHE A 281 -5.73 -25.51 -27.59
N VAL A 282 -5.98 -26.57 -26.83
CA VAL A 282 -5.95 -27.95 -27.35
C VAL A 282 -7.28 -28.16 -28.08
N PRO A 283 -7.30 -28.29 -29.42
CA PRO A 283 -8.54 -28.52 -30.14
C PRO A 283 -9.09 -29.90 -29.71
N LYS A 284 -10.34 -29.91 -29.24
CA LYS A 284 -11.07 -31.15 -28.99
C LYS A 284 -11.12 -31.94 -30.29
N ARG A 285 -10.56 -33.16 -30.28
CA ARG A 285 -10.84 -34.15 -31.33
C ARG A 285 -12.32 -34.49 -31.26
N SER A 286 -13.03 -34.21 -32.35
CA SER A 286 -14.36 -34.78 -32.61
C SER A 286 -14.24 -36.30 -32.69
N LEU A 287 -15.13 -36.99 -31.99
CA LEU A 287 -15.46 -38.40 -32.24
C LEU A 287 -16.41 -38.48 -33.44
#